data_AF-F4WMC3-F1
#
_entry.id   AF-F4WMC3-F1
#
_cell.length_a   1.000
_cell.length_b   1.000
_cell.length_c   1.000
_cell.angle_alpha   90.00
_cell.angle_beta   90.00
_cell.angle_gamma   90.00
#
_symmetry.space_group_name_H-M   'P 1'
#
loop_
_entity.id
_entity.type
_entity.pdbx_description
1 polymer ?
#
loop_
_entity_poly.entity_id
_entity_poly.type
_entity_poly.pdbx_seq_one_letter_code
_entity_poly.pdbx_strand_id
1 'polypeptide(L)'
;MNSYQQVVNTGSQPPTVYDQKYVDFVDNVLKEVADDFEREKKFSDQNLLKLHKLFDGVFERALDLYEQQRVTQISTSNTIITEPCKGINEASWLMQVKGHSGALYTLFPEINYCTCAAFRLQTNMIPSNTEDYILIAKVGLTNLKIIIELLKATNFKEIATCLGSENGLKITVEDAKCMQASAYIPSTVFDEFELKEDVTFSLSLNILVDCLCMFWPTSQEDSVTVQIFYKGTGYPLSIIIEEDGIITDCSLKTLEVEELLDFHLDTENVVNKVVLQTELLKAVMAELDPTSQLVKLCLSPEKPFFRISLESIGSVCHIDLPHDNDLIDTFQCTTTVTSTFKLEYIKPAMKALSCASKVSLRTNNAGLLCFQYMIKTENGNTCYMEYYVRFFIIN
;
A
#
# COMPACT_ATOMS: atom_id res chain seq x y z
N MET A 1 -9.02 -46.59 -34.63
CA MET A 1 -8.40 -45.67 -35.61
C MET A 1 -9.34 -44.48 -35.79
N ASN A 2 -8.86 -43.29 -35.40
CA ASN A 2 -9.41 -41.94 -35.53
C ASN A 2 -10.93 -41.72 -35.72
N SER A 3 -11.51 -40.99 -34.77
CA SER A 3 -12.54 -40.00 -35.06
C SER A 3 -12.42 -38.82 -34.09
N TYR A 4 -12.26 -37.63 -34.67
CA TYR A 4 -12.19 -36.32 -34.03
C TYR A 4 -13.46 -36.02 -33.23
N GLN A 5 -13.31 -35.51 -32.00
CA GLN A 5 -14.30 -34.65 -31.36
C GLN A 5 -13.60 -33.49 -30.64
N GLN A 6 -13.99 -32.28 -31.02
CA GLN A 6 -13.57 -31.00 -30.48
C GLN A 6 -13.95 -30.92 -29.00
N VAL A 7 -12.98 -30.65 -28.13
CA VAL A 7 -13.23 -30.23 -26.75
C VAL A 7 -13.49 -28.73 -26.78
N VAL A 8 -14.74 -28.36 -26.55
CA VAL A 8 -15.16 -26.99 -26.30
C VAL A 8 -14.54 -26.54 -24.98
N ASN A 9 -13.79 -25.44 -25.03
CA ASN A 9 -13.19 -24.79 -23.89
C ASN A 9 -14.31 -24.14 -23.04
N THR A 10 -14.77 -24.82 -21.99
CA THR A 10 -15.64 -24.22 -20.98
C THR A 10 -14.76 -23.48 -19.98
N GLY A 11 -14.55 -22.18 -20.25
CA GLY A 11 -13.89 -21.28 -19.31
C GLY A 11 -14.67 -21.20 -18.00
N SER A 12 -14.16 -21.82 -16.95
CA SER A 12 -14.61 -21.55 -15.58
C SER A 12 -13.72 -20.46 -14.99
N GLN A 13 -14.14 -19.20 -15.11
CA GLN A 13 -13.64 -18.15 -14.22
C GLN A 13 -14.01 -18.53 -12.77
N PRO A 14 -13.14 -18.25 -11.79
CA PRO A 14 -13.51 -18.36 -10.38
C PRO A 14 -14.70 -17.41 -10.13
N PRO A 15 -15.70 -17.81 -9.34
CA PRO A 15 -16.88 -16.99 -9.11
C PRO A 15 -16.48 -15.71 -8.37
N THR A 16 -16.63 -14.56 -9.03
CA THR A 16 -16.71 -13.26 -8.37
C THR A 16 -17.88 -13.29 -7.40
N VAL A 17 -17.65 -12.90 -6.15
CA VAL A 17 -18.59 -12.98 -5.01
C VAL A 17 -19.92 -12.23 -5.22
N TYR A 18 -20.04 -11.46 -6.30
CA TYR A 18 -21.21 -10.67 -6.67
C TYR A 18 -21.63 -10.98 -8.12
N ASP A 19 -22.15 -12.17 -8.37
CA ASP A 19 -22.73 -12.49 -9.68
C ASP A 19 -24.11 -11.81 -9.85
N GLN A 20 -24.64 -11.78 -11.08
CA GLN A 20 -25.95 -11.17 -11.37
C GLN A 20 -27.07 -11.73 -10.48
N LYS A 21 -26.96 -13.01 -10.08
CA LYS A 21 -27.95 -13.65 -9.20
C LYS A 21 -27.92 -13.07 -7.79
N TYR A 22 -26.74 -12.71 -7.29
CA TYR A 22 -26.62 -12.02 -6.01
C TYR A 22 -27.26 -10.63 -6.08
N VAL A 23 -27.01 -9.86 -7.15
CA VAL A 23 -27.63 -8.54 -7.35
C VAL A 23 -29.16 -8.64 -7.39
N ASP A 24 -29.69 -9.54 -8.21
CA ASP A 24 -31.14 -9.78 -8.31
C ASP A 24 -31.74 -10.21 -6.95
N PHE A 25 -30.99 -10.98 -6.15
CA PHE A 25 -31.41 -11.38 -4.81
C PHE A 25 -31.48 -10.18 -3.84
N VAL A 26 -30.47 -9.31 -3.82
CA VAL A 26 -30.46 -8.10 -2.97
C VAL A 26 -31.62 -7.18 -3.34
N ASP A 27 -31.86 -6.94 -4.63
CA ASP A 27 -32.93 -6.06 -5.11
C ASP A 27 -34.31 -6.57 -4.72
N ASN A 28 -34.52 -7.89 -4.82
CA ASN A 28 -35.79 -8.51 -4.41
C ASN A 28 -36.04 -8.36 -2.90
N VAL A 29 -35.01 -8.54 -2.07
CA VAL A 29 -35.13 -8.37 -0.62
C VAL A 29 -35.38 -6.91 -0.25
N LEU A 30 -34.65 -5.97 -0.86
CA LEU A 30 -34.86 -4.53 -0.63
C LEU A 30 -36.27 -4.09 -1.01
N LYS A 31 -36.79 -4.58 -2.15
CA LYS A 31 -38.14 -4.29 -2.61
C LYS A 31 -39.20 -4.84 -1.67
N GLU A 32 -39.07 -6.09 -1.24
CA GLU A 32 -39.99 -6.71 -0.27
C GLU A 32 -40.04 -5.91 1.04
N VAL A 33 -38.86 -5.51 1.55
CA VAL A 33 -38.77 -4.73 2.79
C VAL A 33 -39.35 -3.32 2.64
N ALA A 34 -39.16 -2.68 1.48
CA ALA A 34 -39.74 -1.37 1.20
C ALA A 34 -41.27 -1.43 1.14
N ASP A 35 -41.83 -2.42 0.43
CA ASP A 35 -43.28 -2.61 0.31
C ASP A 35 -43.93 -2.88 1.68
N ASP A 36 -43.27 -3.68 2.52
CA ASP A 36 -43.71 -3.95 3.89
C ASP A 36 -43.66 -2.71 4.78
N PHE A 37 -42.58 -1.92 4.69
CA PHE A 37 -42.44 -0.68 5.45
C PHE A 37 -43.47 0.36 5.02
N GLU A 38 -43.75 0.49 3.72
CA GLU A 38 -44.79 1.40 3.23
C GLU A 38 -46.18 1.05 3.79
N ARG A 39 -46.47 -0.25 3.89
CA ARG A 39 -47.74 -0.77 4.42
C ARG A 39 -47.85 -0.60 5.93
N GLU A 40 -46.80 -0.91 6.68
CA GLU A 40 -46.86 -1.03 8.14
C GLU A 40 -46.33 0.19 8.88
N LYS A 41 -45.64 1.09 8.16
CA LYS A 41 -44.95 2.28 8.69
C LYS A 41 -43.94 1.97 9.80
N LYS A 42 -43.47 0.73 9.86
CA LYS A 42 -42.44 0.22 10.77
C LYS A 42 -41.76 -0.98 10.12
N PHE A 43 -40.54 -1.28 10.54
CA PHE A 43 -39.88 -2.52 10.15
C PHE A 43 -40.37 -3.68 11.03
N SER A 44 -40.62 -4.84 10.41
CA SER A 44 -40.86 -6.09 11.14
C SER A 44 -39.53 -6.72 11.55
N ASP A 45 -39.52 -7.50 12.63
CA ASP A 45 -38.32 -8.23 13.08
C ASP A 45 -37.73 -9.13 11.99
N GLN A 46 -38.58 -9.67 11.11
CA GLN A 46 -38.15 -10.47 9.96
C GLN A 46 -37.43 -9.63 8.90
N ASN A 47 -37.90 -8.41 8.64
CA ASN A 47 -37.27 -7.49 7.70
C ASN A 47 -35.95 -6.94 8.25
N LEU A 48 -35.92 -6.63 9.55
CA LEU A 48 -34.68 -6.25 10.23
C LEU A 48 -33.63 -7.37 10.13
N LEU A 49 -34.03 -8.63 10.35
CA LEU A 49 -33.12 -9.78 10.25
C LEU A 49 -32.63 -10.03 8.81
N LYS A 50 -33.48 -9.82 7.80
CA LYS A 50 -33.09 -9.93 6.38
C LYS A 50 -32.06 -8.87 6.00
N LEU A 51 -32.29 -7.62 6.40
CA LEU A 51 -31.38 -6.51 6.14
C LEU A 51 -30.07 -6.65 6.92
N HIS A 52 -30.12 -7.11 8.18
CA HIS A 52 -28.93 -7.43 8.97
C HIS A 52 -28.06 -8.49 8.29
N LYS A 53 -28.65 -9.57 7.78
CA LYS A 53 -27.90 -10.60 7.06
C LYS A 53 -27.28 -10.13 5.75
N LEU A 54 -27.84 -9.08 5.12
CA LEU A 54 -27.37 -8.52 3.86
C LEU A 54 -26.29 -7.45 4.03
N PHE A 55 -26.42 -6.61 5.05
CA PHE A 55 -25.62 -5.39 5.23
C PHE A 55 -24.85 -5.34 6.56
N ASP A 56 -25.06 -6.33 7.43
CA ASP A 56 -24.35 -6.55 8.70
C ASP A 56 -24.21 -5.26 9.53
N GLY A 57 -23.00 -4.90 9.96
CA GLY A 57 -22.75 -3.71 10.78
C GLY A 57 -23.15 -2.37 10.17
N VAL A 58 -23.39 -2.28 8.85
CA VAL A 58 -23.91 -1.06 8.20
C VAL A 58 -25.39 -0.87 8.55
N PHE A 59 -26.15 -1.96 8.64
CA PHE A 59 -27.57 -1.94 8.98
C PHE A 59 -27.81 -1.55 10.44
N GLU A 60 -27.04 -2.10 11.38
CA GLU A 60 -27.19 -1.79 12.81
C GLU A 60 -27.05 -0.28 13.09
N ARG A 61 -26.11 0.39 12.41
CA ARG A 61 -25.90 1.84 12.54
C ARG A 61 -27.01 2.67 11.91
N ALA A 62 -27.53 2.23 10.76
CA ALA A 62 -28.67 2.89 10.12
C ALA A 62 -29.95 2.73 10.94
N LEU A 63 -30.15 1.56 11.55
CA LEU A 63 -31.27 1.26 12.44
C LEU A 63 -31.19 2.10 13.73
N ASP A 64 -30.01 2.23 14.34
CA ASP A 64 -29.80 3.08 15.51
C ASP A 64 -30.14 4.56 15.24
N LEU A 65 -29.80 5.07 14.05
CA LEU A 65 -30.19 6.42 13.63
C LEU A 65 -31.71 6.59 13.44
N TYR A 66 -32.39 5.54 12.97
CA TYR A 66 -33.83 5.52 12.82
C TYR A 66 -34.54 5.43 14.19
N GLU A 67 -34.10 4.53 15.06
CA GLU A 67 -34.68 4.33 16.40
C GLU A 67 -34.49 5.56 17.30
N GLN A 68 -33.38 6.28 17.14
CA GLN A 68 -33.12 7.56 17.81
C GLN A 68 -33.92 8.74 17.20
N GLN A 69 -34.87 8.48 16.28
CA GLN A 69 -35.71 9.47 15.60
C GLN A 69 -34.91 10.55 14.86
N ARG A 70 -33.65 10.25 14.49
CA ARG A 70 -32.79 11.20 13.76
C ARG A 70 -33.13 11.27 12.28
N VAL A 71 -33.87 10.26 11.78
CA VAL A 71 -34.46 10.22 10.43
C VAL A 71 -35.95 10.50 10.52
N THR A 72 -36.41 11.61 9.94
CA THR A 72 -37.82 12.06 10.05
C THR A 72 -38.65 11.81 8.80
N GLN A 73 -38.01 11.65 7.63
CA GLN A 73 -38.69 11.40 6.37
C GLN A 73 -37.72 10.74 5.37
N ILE A 74 -38.21 9.73 4.64
CA ILE A 74 -37.52 9.09 3.52
C ILE A 74 -38.42 9.27 2.28
N SER A 75 -37.88 9.78 1.18
CA SER A 75 -38.60 9.95 -0.08
C SER A 75 -37.72 9.64 -1.28
N THR A 76 -38.30 9.02 -2.31
CA THR A 76 -37.66 8.83 -3.61
C THR A 76 -37.86 10.08 -4.47
N SER A 77 -36.79 10.65 -5.03
CA SER A 77 -36.87 11.85 -5.88
C SER A 77 -36.96 11.46 -7.36
N ASN A 78 -38.04 11.89 -8.03
CA ASN A 78 -38.23 11.75 -9.48
C ASN A 78 -37.55 12.86 -10.30
N THR A 79 -36.74 13.73 -9.68
CA THR A 79 -36.52 15.09 -10.19
C THR A 79 -35.33 15.26 -11.15
N ILE A 80 -34.57 14.20 -11.48
CA ILE A 80 -33.39 14.29 -12.39
C ILE A 80 -33.58 13.52 -13.71
N ILE A 81 -34.77 12.97 -13.98
CA ILE A 81 -35.07 12.34 -15.28
C ILE A 81 -35.67 13.39 -16.22
N THR A 82 -34.83 14.26 -16.80
CA THR A 82 -35.27 15.21 -17.85
C THR A 82 -35.25 14.61 -19.26
N GLU A 83 -34.72 13.39 -19.44
CA GLU A 83 -34.89 12.58 -20.65
C GLU A 83 -35.62 11.29 -20.30
N PRO A 84 -36.55 10.78 -21.13
CA PRO A 84 -37.22 9.52 -20.86
C PRO A 84 -36.19 8.38 -20.90
N CYS A 85 -35.74 7.93 -19.71
CA CYS A 85 -34.88 6.75 -19.56
C CYS A 85 -35.46 5.56 -20.33
N LYS A 86 -34.62 4.86 -21.09
CA LYS A 86 -35.05 3.79 -22.02
C LYS A 86 -35.32 2.43 -21.35
N GLY A 87 -35.38 2.38 -20.02
CA GLY A 87 -35.78 1.18 -19.29
C GLY A 87 -35.61 1.34 -17.78
N ILE A 88 -36.29 0.48 -17.02
CA ILE A 88 -36.26 0.42 -15.55
C ILE A 88 -34.84 0.17 -15.00
N ASN A 89 -33.93 -0.39 -15.80
CA ASN A 89 -32.54 -0.71 -15.41
C ASN A 89 -31.55 0.46 -15.58
N GLU A 90 -31.96 1.62 -16.09
CA GLU A 90 -31.10 2.81 -16.26
C GLU A 90 -31.49 3.96 -15.31
N ALA A 91 -32.47 3.74 -14.43
CA ALA A 91 -32.92 4.76 -13.48
C ALA A 91 -32.09 4.68 -12.19
N SER A 92 -31.12 5.57 -12.03
CA SER A 92 -30.45 5.77 -10.74
C SER A 92 -31.44 6.39 -9.74
N TRP A 93 -31.84 5.62 -8.74
CA TRP A 93 -32.81 6.06 -7.73
C TRP A 93 -32.15 7.04 -6.74
N LEU A 94 -32.76 8.20 -6.52
CA LEU A 94 -32.30 9.19 -5.54
C LEU A 94 -33.11 9.04 -4.26
N MET A 95 -32.44 8.70 -3.16
CA MET A 95 -33.08 8.65 -1.83
C MET A 95 -32.83 9.96 -1.11
N GLN A 96 -33.89 10.68 -0.77
CA GLN A 96 -33.81 11.89 0.03
C GLN A 96 -34.24 11.60 1.46
N VAL A 97 -33.36 11.91 2.42
CA VAL A 97 -33.58 11.72 3.84
C VAL A 97 -33.60 13.07 4.53
N LYS A 98 -34.65 13.36 5.29
CA LYS A 98 -34.73 14.58 6.09
C LYS A 98 -34.37 14.26 7.53
N GLY A 99 -33.25 14.82 7.99
CA GLY A 99 -32.82 14.68 9.38
C GLY A 99 -33.61 15.59 10.33
N HIS A 100 -33.44 15.40 11.64
CA HIS A 100 -34.06 16.24 12.68
C HIS A 100 -33.74 17.74 12.55
N SER A 101 -32.61 18.09 11.92
CA SER A 101 -32.25 19.50 11.61
C SER A 101 -33.13 20.14 10.53
N GLY A 102 -34.00 19.38 9.87
CA GLY A 102 -34.82 19.82 8.75
C GLY A 102 -34.08 19.88 7.40
N ALA A 103 -32.77 19.63 7.38
CA ALA A 103 -31.97 19.54 6.17
C ALA A 103 -32.29 18.26 5.39
N LEU A 104 -32.37 18.38 4.06
CA LEU A 104 -32.52 17.26 3.14
C LEU A 104 -31.14 16.73 2.73
N TYR A 105 -30.97 15.42 2.83
CA TYR A 105 -29.77 14.69 2.43
C TYR A 105 -30.09 13.78 1.25
N THR A 106 -29.34 13.90 0.16
CA THR A 106 -29.51 13.05 -1.03
C THR A 106 -28.50 11.90 -0.97
N LEU A 107 -29.02 10.68 -1.04
CA LEU A 107 -28.29 9.42 -1.04
C LEU A 107 -28.35 8.81 -2.44
N PHE A 108 -27.20 8.28 -2.89
CA PHE A 108 -27.03 7.57 -4.15
C PHE A 108 -26.75 6.09 -3.81
N PRO A 109 -27.73 5.20 -3.89
CA PRO A 109 -27.58 3.80 -3.43
C PRO A 109 -26.51 3.02 -4.22
N GLU A 110 -26.22 3.44 -5.46
CA GLU A 110 -25.28 2.77 -6.36
C GLU A 110 -23.90 3.44 -6.46
N ILE A 111 -23.69 4.54 -5.74
CA ILE A 111 -22.43 5.30 -5.77
C ILE A 111 -21.99 5.55 -4.33
N ASN A 112 -20.90 4.92 -3.90
CA ASN A 112 -20.28 5.11 -2.59
C ASN A 112 -19.57 6.49 -2.47
N TYR A 113 -20.30 7.57 -2.69
CA TYR A 113 -19.86 8.93 -2.39
C TYR A 113 -21.02 9.68 -1.74
N CYS A 114 -20.90 10.01 -0.45
CA CYS A 114 -21.86 10.88 0.22
C CYS A 114 -21.13 12.02 0.96
N THR A 115 -21.53 13.25 0.67
CA THR A 115 -20.97 14.49 1.25
C THR A 115 -21.81 15.04 2.40
N CYS A 116 -22.71 14.24 2.99
CA CYS A 116 -23.65 14.71 4.00
C CYS A 116 -23.06 14.79 5.42
N ALA A 117 -23.70 15.58 6.28
CA ALA A 117 -23.28 15.77 7.67
C ALA A 117 -23.30 14.47 8.51
N ALA A 118 -24.09 13.46 8.14
CA ALA A 118 -24.06 12.15 8.79
C ALA A 118 -22.78 11.36 8.43
N PHE A 119 -22.26 11.53 7.21
CA PHE A 119 -20.92 11.09 6.83
C PHE A 119 -19.85 11.93 7.54
N ARG A 120 -20.03 13.27 7.64
CA ARG A 120 -19.13 14.13 8.44
C ARG A 120 -19.12 13.84 9.94
N LEU A 121 -20.21 13.28 10.49
CA LEU A 121 -20.29 12.86 11.88
C LEU A 121 -19.72 11.45 12.10
N GLN A 122 -19.54 10.65 11.03
CA GLN A 122 -18.60 9.51 11.04
C GLN A 122 -17.14 9.99 10.94
N THR A 123 -16.87 11.14 10.31
CA THR A 123 -15.53 11.74 10.24
C THR A 123 -15.17 12.67 11.40
N ASN A 124 -15.98 12.73 12.47
CA ASN A 124 -15.48 13.13 13.78
C ASN A 124 -14.72 11.96 14.45
N MET A 125 -13.94 11.22 13.66
CA MET A 125 -12.92 10.29 14.12
C MET A 125 -11.62 11.09 14.36
N ILE A 126 -11.67 12.04 15.30
CA ILE A 126 -10.76 11.82 16.42
C ILE A 126 -11.41 10.63 17.10
N PRO A 127 -10.79 9.44 17.15
CA PRO A 127 -11.43 8.30 17.78
C PRO A 127 -11.94 8.75 19.15
N SER A 128 -13.24 8.60 19.40
CA SER A 128 -13.87 9.04 20.65
C SER A 128 -13.24 8.37 21.88
N ASN A 129 -12.43 7.32 21.64
CA ASN A 129 -11.49 6.73 22.58
C ASN A 129 -10.15 6.40 21.87
N THR A 130 -9.17 7.30 21.92
CA THR A 130 -7.76 7.00 21.54
C THR A 130 -7.17 5.86 22.41
N GLU A 131 -7.78 5.59 23.56
CA GLU A 131 -7.40 4.48 24.44
C GLU A 131 -7.55 3.09 23.81
N ASP A 132 -8.35 2.92 22.75
CA ASP A 132 -8.58 1.61 22.13
C ASP A 132 -7.51 1.23 21.08
N TYR A 133 -6.64 2.18 20.69
CA TYR A 133 -5.67 1.96 19.61
C TYR A 133 -4.28 1.68 20.18
N ILE A 134 -3.61 0.67 19.64
CA ILE A 134 -2.24 0.31 20.02
C ILE A 134 -1.25 1.22 19.30
N LEU A 135 -1.47 1.47 18.01
CA LEU A 135 -0.69 2.40 17.19
C LEU A 135 -1.57 3.56 16.74
N ILE A 136 -1.07 4.77 16.97
CA ILE A 136 -1.58 6.02 16.41
C ILE A 136 -0.39 6.75 15.78
N ALA A 137 -0.45 7.07 14.50
CA ALA A 137 0.57 7.86 13.85
C ALA A 137 -0.06 8.94 12.97
N LYS A 138 0.52 10.13 12.95
CA LYS A 138 0.07 11.25 12.12
C LYS A 138 1.24 11.81 11.33
N VAL A 139 1.01 12.14 10.06
CA VAL A 139 2.04 12.68 9.19
C VAL A 139 1.44 13.71 8.23
N GLY A 140 2.04 14.89 8.20
CA GLY A 140 1.75 15.94 7.23
C GLY A 140 2.41 15.71 5.87
N LEU A 141 1.99 16.52 4.90
CA LEU A 141 2.35 16.38 3.48
C LEU A 141 3.85 16.26 3.22
N THR A 142 4.70 17.05 3.89
CA THR A 142 6.15 17.07 3.65
C THR A 142 6.78 15.69 3.84
N ASN A 143 6.51 15.04 4.98
CA ASN A 143 7.06 13.73 5.30
C ASN A 143 6.26 12.60 4.62
N LEU A 144 4.98 12.81 4.32
CA LEU A 144 4.15 11.85 3.60
C LEU A 144 4.75 11.50 2.22
N LYS A 145 5.25 12.49 1.47
CA LYS A 145 5.91 12.27 0.17
C LYS A 145 7.03 11.25 0.27
N ILE A 146 7.88 11.39 1.29
CA ILE A 146 9.01 10.51 1.53
C ILE A 146 8.54 9.12 1.91
N ILE A 147 7.53 9.00 2.79
CA ILE A 147 6.94 7.70 3.14
C ILE A 147 6.41 7.00 1.89
N ILE A 148 5.67 7.70 1.03
CA ILE A 148 5.15 7.14 -0.22
C ILE A 148 6.29 6.67 -1.14
N GLU A 149 7.35 7.46 -1.29
CA GLU A 149 8.53 7.08 -2.10
C GLU A 149 9.23 5.85 -1.53
N LEU A 150 9.38 5.77 -0.21
CA LEU A 150 9.94 4.59 0.46
C LEU A 150 9.08 3.35 0.18
N LEU A 151 7.76 3.45 0.39
CA LEU A 151 6.83 2.34 0.17
C LEU A 151 6.83 1.90 -1.30
N LYS A 152 6.82 2.85 -2.26
CA LYS A 152 6.91 2.57 -3.71
C LYS A 152 8.19 1.85 -4.10
N ALA A 153 9.32 2.23 -3.52
CA ALA A 153 10.58 1.56 -3.79
C ALA A 153 10.59 0.12 -3.23
N THR A 154 10.04 -0.10 -2.03
CA THR A 154 9.87 -1.45 -1.47
C THR A 154 8.78 -2.29 -2.12
N ASN A 155 7.87 -1.67 -2.89
CA ASN A 155 6.75 -2.37 -3.51
C ASN A 155 7.16 -3.14 -4.78
N PHE A 156 7.68 -4.35 -4.59
CA PHE A 156 7.93 -5.35 -5.65
C PHE A 156 7.22 -6.69 -5.41
N LYS A 157 6.52 -6.84 -4.28
CA LYS A 157 5.55 -7.91 -4.02
C LYS A 157 4.33 -7.33 -3.33
N GLU A 158 3.23 -8.04 -3.49
CA GLU A 158 1.91 -7.63 -3.04
C GLU A 158 1.82 -7.50 -1.52
N ILE A 159 2.39 -8.45 -0.76
CA ILE A 159 2.26 -8.50 0.69
C ILE A 159 3.53 -7.98 1.34
N ALA A 160 3.37 -7.12 2.35
CA ALA A 160 4.45 -6.65 3.21
C ALA A 160 4.13 -6.95 4.68
N THR A 161 5.17 -7.20 5.45
CA THR A 161 5.10 -7.30 6.92
C THR A 161 5.50 -5.96 7.53
N CYS A 162 4.62 -5.40 8.34
CA CYS A 162 4.81 -4.17 9.08
C CYS A 162 5.14 -4.49 10.54
N LEU A 163 6.24 -3.92 11.02
CA LEU A 163 6.70 -3.99 12.39
C LEU A 163 6.66 -2.56 12.97
N GLY A 164 5.90 -2.35 14.03
CA GLY A 164 5.87 -1.09 14.77
C GLY A 164 6.53 -1.26 16.13
N SER A 165 7.42 -0.33 16.46
CA SER A 165 8.05 -0.18 17.78
C SER A 165 8.02 1.28 18.21
N GLU A 166 8.37 1.59 19.47
CA GLU A 166 8.50 2.97 19.96
C GLU A 166 9.43 3.85 19.08
N ASN A 167 10.39 3.21 18.40
CA ASN A 167 11.37 3.88 17.56
C ASN A 167 10.86 4.15 16.14
N GLY A 168 9.70 3.63 15.75
CA GLY A 168 9.10 3.83 14.42
C GLY A 168 8.61 2.56 13.74
N LEU A 169 8.37 2.67 12.44
CA LEU A 169 7.81 1.60 11.60
C LEU A 169 8.86 1.01 10.67
N LYS A 170 8.91 -0.31 10.57
CA LYS A 170 9.68 -1.06 9.57
C LYS A 170 8.73 -1.86 8.68
N ILE A 171 8.76 -1.61 7.39
CA ILE A 171 7.96 -2.32 6.38
C ILE A 171 8.91 -3.22 5.60
N THR A 172 8.65 -4.54 5.61
CA THR A 172 9.53 -5.55 4.99
C THR A 172 8.79 -6.33 3.93
N VAL A 173 9.46 -6.55 2.79
CA VAL A 173 8.96 -7.32 1.66
C VAL A 173 10.01 -8.36 1.28
N GLU A 174 9.60 -9.61 1.10
CA GLU A 174 10.49 -10.72 0.70
C GLU A 174 10.03 -11.35 -0.61
N ASP A 175 10.97 -11.76 -1.45
CA ASP A 175 10.71 -12.57 -2.65
C ASP A 175 11.59 -13.83 -2.68
N ALA A 176 10.91 -14.98 -2.83
CA ALA A 176 11.50 -16.27 -3.13
C ALA A 176 12.71 -16.66 -2.26
N LYS A 177 12.78 -16.15 -1.02
CA LYS A 177 13.92 -16.35 -0.11
C LYS A 177 15.28 -15.92 -0.69
N CYS A 178 15.26 -15.09 -1.73
CA CYS A 178 16.44 -14.63 -2.47
C CYS A 178 16.66 -13.13 -2.35
N MET A 179 15.57 -12.39 -2.09
CA MET A 179 15.59 -10.94 -1.97
C MET A 179 14.71 -10.51 -0.81
N GLN A 180 15.18 -9.56 -0.02
CA GLN A 180 14.38 -8.90 1.01
C GLN A 180 14.65 -7.41 0.96
N ALA A 181 13.62 -6.59 1.10
CA ALA A 181 13.76 -5.16 1.29
C ALA A 181 13.06 -4.70 2.55
N SER A 182 13.62 -3.71 3.21
CA SER A 182 13.03 -3.08 4.38
C SER A 182 13.11 -1.57 4.28
N ALA A 183 11.97 -0.89 4.41
CA ALA A 183 11.92 0.55 4.65
C ALA A 183 11.74 0.79 6.14
N TYR A 184 12.64 1.57 6.74
CA TYR A 184 12.54 1.99 8.13
C TYR A 184 12.25 3.49 8.21
N ILE A 185 11.15 3.82 8.90
CA ILE A 185 10.63 5.16 9.09
C ILE A 185 10.66 5.45 10.59
N PRO A 186 11.62 6.26 11.08
CA PRO A 186 11.71 6.62 12.49
C PRO A 186 10.45 7.32 13.00
N SER A 187 10.13 7.15 14.28
CA SER A 187 8.99 7.84 14.92
C SER A 187 9.09 9.36 14.81
N THR A 188 10.30 9.93 14.71
CA THR A 188 10.55 11.37 14.53
C THR A 188 10.10 11.93 13.17
N VAL A 189 9.79 11.06 12.20
CA VAL A 189 9.25 11.46 10.88
C VAL A 189 7.75 11.77 10.96
N PHE A 190 7.08 11.24 11.98
CA PHE A 190 5.66 11.48 12.23
C PHE A 190 5.50 12.72 13.12
N ASP A 191 4.43 13.48 12.90
CA ASP A 191 4.07 14.62 13.73
C ASP A 191 3.54 14.15 15.10
N GLU A 192 2.84 13.03 15.11
CA GLU A 192 2.39 12.31 16.30
C GLU A 192 2.68 10.82 16.08
N PHE A 193 3.28 10.15 17.08
CA PHE A 193 3.53 8.71 17.04
C PHE A 193 3.38 8.14 18.44
N GLU A 194 2.32 7.39 18.66
CA GLU A 194 2.02 6.72 19.91
C GLU A 194 1.92 5.22 19.67
N LEU A 195 2.68 4.45 20.43
CA LEU A 195 2.65 3.01 20.41
C LEU A 195 2.59 2.47 21.84
N LYS A 196 1.55 1.71 22.16
CA LYS A 196 1.38 1.12 23.50
C LYS A 196 2.21 -0.14 23.70
N GLU A 197 2.33 -0.95 22.65
CA GLU A 197 3.12 -2.17 22.61
C GLU A 197 3.57 -2.46 21.17
N ASP A 198 4.64 -3.22 21.01
CA ASP A 198 5.16 -3.59 19.69
C ASP A 198 4.09 -4.34 18.88
N VAL A 199 3.88 -3.91 17.63
CA VAL A 199 2.87 -4.50 16.74
C VAL A 199 3.52 -5.14 15.53
N THR A 200 2.95 -6.24 15.08
CA THR A 200 3.41 -6.97 13.90
C THR A 200 2.18 -7.46 13.13
N PHE A 201 2.06 -7.05 11.88
CA PHE A 201 0.95 -7.45 11.00
C PHE A 201 1.40 -7.44 9.55
N SER A 202 0.78 -8.26 8.70
CA SER A 202 0.98 -8.20 7.25
C SER A 202 -0.20 -7.50 6.57
N LEU A 203 0.02 -6.87 5.42
CA LEU A 203 -1.03 -6.28 4.60
C LEU A 203 -0.65 -6.26 3.12
N SER A 204 -1.61 -5.93 2.26
CA SER A 204 -1.34 -5.65 0.84
C SER A 204 -0.67 -4.29 0.69
N LEU A 205 0.63 -4.30 0.40
CA LEU A 205 1.43 -3.09 0.16
C LEU A 205 0.96 -2.33 -1.08
N ASN A 206 0.44 -3.03 -2.09
CA ASN A 206 -0.17 -2.39 -3.27
C ASN A 206 -1.34 -1.49 -2.85
N ILE A 207 -2.28 -2.04 -2.06
CA ILE A 207 -3.44 -1.28 -1.58
C ILE A 207 -2.98 -0.11 -0.69
N LEU A 208 -2.01 -0.34 0.21
CA LEU A 208 -1.48 0.73 1.05
C LEU A 208 -0.88 1.88 0.22
N VAL A 209 -0.04 1.56 -0.77
CA VAL A 209 0.57 2.57 -1.64
C VAL A 209 -0.49 3.30 -2.45
N ASP A 210 -1.45 2.58 -3.04
CA ASP A 210 -2.54 3.17 -3.82
C ASP A 210 -3.38 4.11 -2.96
N CYS A 211 -3.75 3.68 -1.74
CA CYS A 211 -4.51 4.50 -0.79
C CYS A 211 -3.79 5.82 -0.46
N LEU A 212 -2.50 5.76 -0.16
CA LEU A 212 -1.70 6.95 0.14
C LEU A 212 -1.47 7.83 -1.10
N CYS A 213 -1.56 7.28 -2.31
CA CYS A 213 -1.39 8.02 -3.57
C CYS A 213 -2.69 8.64 -4.11
N MET A 214 -3.86 8.28 -3.57
CA MET A 214 -5.15 8.79 -4.09
C MET A 214 -5.26 10.31 -4.09
N PHE A 215 -4.55 10.97 -3.17
CA PHE A 215 -4.64 12.42 -2.92
C PHE A 215 -3.25 13.06 -2.99
N TRP A 216 -2.67 13.00 -4.20
CA TRP A 216 -1.42 13.68 -4.46
C TRP A 216 -1.68 15.15 -4.76
N PRO A 217 -1.01 16.08 -4.07
CA PRO A 217 -1.24 17.50 -4.27
C PRO A 217 -0.93 17.89 -5.72
N THR A 218 -1.89 18.56 -6.35
CA THR A 218 -1.75 19.10 -7.71
C THR A 218 -1.30 20.56 -7.69
N SER A 219 -1.36 21.21 -6.52
CA SER A 219 -0.93 22.58 -6.30
C SER A 219 0.07 22.69 -5.13
N GLN A 220 0.78 23.81 -5.03
CA GLN A 220 1.70 24.06 -3.92
C GLN A 220 0.99 24.49 -2.62
N GLU A 221 -0.31 24.79 -2.66
CA GLU A 221 -1.08 25.24 -1.50
C GLU A 221 -1.85 24.11 -0.80
N ASP A 222 -1.87 22.91 -1.39
CA ASP A 222 -2.63 21.77 -0.89
C ASP A 222 -2.12 21.32 0.49
N SER A 223 -3.05 21.15 1.42
CA SER A 223 -2.76 20.64 2.75
C SER A 223 -3.22 19.20 2.87
N VAL A 224 -2.28 18.26 2.99
CA VAL A 224 -2.58 16.83 3.21
C VAL A 224 -2.07 16.38 4.57
N THR A 225 -2.95 15.75 5.35
CA THR A 225 -2.60 15.08 6.61
C THR A 225 -3.07 13.64 6.55
N VAL A 226 -2.22 12.70 6.97
CA VAL A 226 -2.57 11.28 7.08
C VAL A 226 -2.49 10.87 8.54
N GLN A 227 -3.51 10.16 9.01
CA GLN A 227 -3.56 9.52 10.31
C GLN A 227 -3.70 8.00 10.12
N ILE A 228 -2.93 7.24 10.87
CA ILE A 228 -2.87 5.79 10.82
C ILE A 228 -3.23 5.27 12.22
N PHE A 229 -4.16 4.33 12.26
CA PHE A 229 -4.66 3.75 13.49
C PHE A 229 -4.70 2.22 13.40
N TYR A 230 -4.25 1.55 14.45
CA TYR A 230 -4.31 0.09 14.55
C TYR A 230 -4.68 -0.36 15.97
N LYS A 231 -5.73 -1.18 16.08
CA LYS A 231 -6.24 -1.70 17.36
C LYS A 231 -5.52 -2.96 17.86
N GLY A 232 -4.70 -3.58 17.01
CA GLY A 232 -4.04 -4.84 17.33
C GLY A 232 -4.50 -6.01 16.47
N THR A 233 -4.00 -7.19 16.81
CA THR A 233 -4.22 -8.43 16.06
C THR A 233 -5.71 -8.70 15.82
N GLY A 234 -6.05 -9.02 14.57
CA GLY A 234 -7.42 -9.31 14.13
C GLY A 234 -8.23 -8.09 13.68
N TYR A 235 -7.73 -6.86 13.87
CA TYR A 235 -8.36 -5.64 13.39
C TYR A 235 -7.68 -5.12 12.11
N PRO A 236 -8.40 -4.39 11.23
CA PRO A 236 -7.79 -3.74 10.07
C PRO A 236 -6.90 -2.55 10.47
N LEU A 237 -6.01 -2.14 9.56
CA LEU A 237 -5.31 -0.86 9.62
C LEU A 237 -6.24 0.23 9.08
N SER A 238 -6.60 1.19 9.93
CA SER A 238 -7.42 2.34 9.54
C SER A 238 -6.53 3.51 9.15
N ILE A 239 -6.78 4.13 8.00
CA ILE A 239 -6.03 5.28 7.49
C ILE A 239 -7.02 6.37 7.15
N ILE A 240 -6.87 7.53 7.80
CA ILE A 240 -7.66 8.73 7.52
C ILE A 240 -6.76 9.72 6.79
N ILE A 241 -7.18 10.14 5.60
CA ILE A 241 -6.49 11.14 4.78
C ILE A 241 -7.37 12.39 4.74
N GLU A 242 -6.85 13.51 5.20
CA GLU A 242 -7.50 14.82 5.09
C GLU A 242 -6.75 15.67 4.06
N GLU A 243 -7.46 16.11 3.02
CA GLU A 243 -6.97 17.03 1.98
C GLU A 243 -7.96 18.19 1.85
N ASP A 244 -7.54 19.41 2.21
CA ASP A 244 -8.35 20.64 2.08
C ASP A 244 -9.81 20.51 2.59
N GLY A 245 -9.99 19.79 3.69
CA GLY A 245 -11.28 19.52 4.33
C GLY A 245 -12.09 18.36 3.73
N ILE A 246 -11.57 17.69 2.71
CA ILE A 246 -12.05 16.39 2.23
C ILE A 246 -11.39 15.30 3.06
N ILE A 247 -12.20 14.43 3.66
CA ILE A 247 -11.72 13.31 4.48
C ILE A 247 -12.02 12.00 3.77
N THR A 248 -10.98 11.17 3.61
CA THR A 248 -11.08 9.81 3.10
C THR A 248 -10.69 8.83 4.20
N ASP A 249 -11.57 7.86 4.46
CA ASP A 249 -11.36 6.78 5.43
C ASP A 249 -11.10 5.47 4.68
N CYS A 250 -9.93 4.89 4.89
CA CYS A 250 -9.51 3.63 4.32
C CYS A 250 -9.36 2.58 5.43
N SER A 251 -9.96 1.40 5.22
CA SER A 251 -9.84 0.25 6.12
C SER A 251 -9.15 -0.91 5.41
N LEU A 252 -7.87 -1.14 5.74
CA LEU A 252 -7.03 -2.14 5.10
C LEU A 252 -7.00 -3.41 5.94
N LYS A 253 -7.41 -4.53 5.35
CA LYS A 253 -7.37 -5.83 6.03
C LYS A 253 -5.92 -6.22 6.33
N THR A 254 -5.66 -6.60 7.58
CA THR A 254 -4.41 -7.22 7.98
C THR A 254 -4.47 -8.74 7.83
N LEU A 255 -3.31 -9.34 7.63
CA LEU A 255 -3.09 -10.78 7.49
C LEU A 255 -2.21 -11.27 8.64
N GLU A 256 -2.26 -12.58 8.88
CA GLU A 256 -1.27 -13.25 9.72
C GLU A 256 0.14 -13.09 9.13
N VAL A 257 1.12 -13.02 10.02
CA VAL A 257 2.51 -12.73 9.64
C VAL A 257 3.21 -14.04 9.32
N GLU A 258 3.73 -14.14 8.09
CA GLU A 258 4.62 -15.23 7.71
C GLU A 258 6.02 -14.98 8.29
N GLU A 259 6.73 -16.08 8.59
CA GLU A 259 8.10 -16.01 9.10
C GLU A 259 9.03 -15.40 8.04
N LEU A 260 9.59 -14.23 8.34
CA LEU A 260 10.59 -13.57 7.50
C LEU A 260 11.95 -14.25 7.67
N LEU A 261 12.72 -14.35 6.60
CA LEU A 261 14.11 -14.76 6.72
C LEU A 261 14.93 -13.65 7.38
N ASP A 262 15.86 -14.07 8.24
CA ASP A 262 16.85 -13.17 8.82
C ASP A 262 17.97 -12.90 7.82
N PHE A 263 17.80 -11.84 7.02
CA PHE A 263 18.86 -11.30 6.19
C PHE A 263 19.67 -10.31 7.02
N HIS A 264 20.81 -10.77 7.52
CA HIS A 264 21.74 -9.93 8.26
C HIS A 264 23.16 -10.01 7.69
N LEU A 265 23.84 -8.87 7.69
CA LEU A 265 25.26 -8.74 7.36
C LEU A 265 25.99 -8.19 8.58
N ASP A 266 26.54 -9.10 9.40
CA ASP A 266 27.38 -8.68 10.51
C ASP A 266 28.54 -7.85 10.00
N THR A 267 28.87 -6.78 10.72
CA THR A 267 29.96 -5.87 10.34
C THR A 267 31.30 -6.60 10.21
N GLU A 268 31.52 -7.65 11.02
CA GLU A 268 32.71 -8.49 10.98
C GLU A 268 32.80 -9.37 9.73
N ASN A 269 31.66 -9.66 9.10
CA ASN A 269 31.55 -10.51 7.91
C ASN A 269 31.56 -9.71 6.60
N VAL A 270 31.58 -8.37 6.67
CA VAL A 270 31.64 -7.50 5.49
C VAL A 270 33.04 -7.55 4.88
N VAL A 271 33.11 -7.96 3.61
CA VAL A 271 34.37 -8.11 2.86
C VAL A 271 34.69 -6.84 2.09
N ASN A 272 33.68 -6.29 1.41
CA ASN A 272 33.81 -5.07 0.63
C ASN A 272 32.67 -4.12 1.02
N LYS A 273 33.01 -2.85 1.16
CA LYS A 273 32.08 -1.75 1.44
C LYS A 273 32.39 -0.56 0.54
N VAL A 274 31.39 -0.09 -0.19
CA VAL A 274 31.50 1.13 -0.99
C VAL A 274 30.31 2.05 -0.68
N VAL A 275 30.57 3.32 -0.40
CA VAL A 275 29.55 4.34 -0.17
C VAL A 275 29.66 5.39 -1.28
N LEU A 276 28.56 5.58 -2.01
CA LEU A 276 28.47 6.48 -3.16
C LEU A 276 27.27 7.42 -3.04
N GLN A 277 27.38 8.60 -3.66
CA GLN A 277 26.23 9.42 -3.99
C GLN A 277 25.35 8.68 -5.00
N THR A 278 24.03 8.70 -4.82
CA THR A 278 23.11 7.89 -5.65
C THR A 278 23.12 8.28 -7.12
N GLU A 279 23.45 9.53 -7.43
CA GLU A 279 23.60 10.05 -8.78
C GLU A 279 24.67 9.33 -9.62
N LEU A 280 25.76 8.86 -9.00
CA LEU A 280 26.74 8.02 -9.70
C LEU A 280 26.12 6.67 -10.11
N LEU A 281 25.41 6.01 -9.19
CA LEU A 281 24.78 4.72 -9.49
C LEU A 281 23.62 4.88 -10.49
N LYS A 282 22.85 5.97 -10.42
CA LYS A 282 21.80 6.28 -11.41
C LYS A 282 22.36 6.34 -12.83
N ALA A 283 23.47 7.06 -13.03
CA ALA A 283 24.12 7.15 -14.33
C ALA A 283 24.56 5.77 -14.85
N VAL A 284 25.18 4.97 -13.97
CA VAL A 284 25.59 3.59 -14.33
C VAL A 284 24.39 2.71 -14.69
N MET A 285 23.30 2.80 -13.91
CA MET A 285 22.10 1.99 -14.13
C MET A 285 21.36 2.36 -15.43
N ALA A 286 21.47 3.61 -15.88
CA ALA A 286 20.88 4.06 -17.15
C ALA A 286 21.59 3.47 -18.39
N GLU A 287 22.86 3.06 -18.24
CA GLU A 287 23.68 2.44 -19.29
C GLU A 287 23.51 0.92 -19.35
N LEU A 288 22.82 0.32 -18.37
CA LEU A 288 22.65 -1.14 -18.31
C LEU A 288 21.64 -1.64 -19.34
N ASP A 289 22.00 -2.71 -20.06
CA ASP A 289 21.08 -3.44 -20.93
C ASP A 289 19.98 -4.12 -20.08
N PRO A 290 18.71 -3.67 -20.19
CA PRO A 290 17.62 -4.21 -19.39
C PRO A 290 17.22 -5.64 -19.79
N THR A 291 17.70 -6.14 -20.95
CA THR A 291 17.40 -7.49 -21.43
C THR A 291 18.33 -8.56 -20.84
N SER A 292 19.43 -8.15 -20.22
CA SER A 292 20.34 -9.08 -19.56
C SER A 292 19.67 -9.75 -18.35
N GLN A 293 20.00 -11.02 -18.14
CA GLN A 293 19.45 -11.81 -17.02
C GLN A 293 20.32 -11.70 -15.76
N LEU A 294 21.62 -11.52 -15.94
CA LEU A 294 22.62 -11.60 -14.88
C LEU A 294 23.48 -10.34 -14.88
N VAL A 295 23.83 -9.89 -13.68
CA VAL A 295 24.79 -8.81 -13.47
C VAL A 295 25.92 -9.31 -12.56
N LYS A 296 27.15 -9.07 -12.98
CA LYS A 296 28.36 -9.41 -12.24
C LYS A 296 28.90 -8.14 -11.59
N LEU A 297 29.08 -8.17 -10.28
CA LEU A 297 29.72 -7.10 -9.51
C LEU A 297 31.12 -7.58 -9.12
N CYS A 298 32.15 -6.86 -9.54
CA CYS A 298 33.53 -7.10 -9.17
C CYS A 298 34.04 -5.93 -8.33
N LEU A 299 34.36 -6.20 -7.07
CA LEU A 299 34.95 -5.26 -6.11
C LEU A 299 36.36 -5.72 -5.78
N SER A 300 37.34 -4.81 -5.85
CA SER A 300 38.77 -5.13 -5.82
C SER A 300 39.59 -4.00 -5.21
N PRO A 301 40.68 -4.29 -4.47
CA PRO A 301 41.67 -3.28 -4.07
C PRO A 301 42.50 -2.76 -5.26
N GLU A 302 42.51 -3.49 -6.38
CA GLU A 302 43.24 -3.13 -7.61
C GLU A 302 42.29 -2.84 -8.77
N LYS A 303 42.77 -2.10 -9.78
CA LYS A 303 42.03 -1.81 -11.02
C LYS A 303 41.37 -3.09 -11.57
N PRO A 304 40.08 -3.05 -11.94
CA PRO A 304 39.24 -1.86 -12.16
C PRO A 304 38.55 -1.29 -10.90
N PHE A 305 38.92 -1.75 -9.69
CA PHE A 305 38.34 -1.37 -8.41
C PHE A 305 36.88 -1.78 -8.23
N PHE A 306 35.95 -1.12 -8.91
CA PHE A 306 34.54 -1.53 -8.93
C PHE A 306 34.02 -1.57 -10.37
N ARG A 307 33.78 -2.79 -10.85
CA ARG A 307 33.25 -3.07 -12.18
C ARG A 307 31.88 -3.73 -12.09
N ILE A 308 30.92 -3.16 -12.81
CA ILE A 308 29.62 -3.77 -13.09
C ILE A 308 29.68 -4.35 -14.49
N SER A 309 29.37 -5.63 -14.64
CA SER A 309 29.36 -6.30 -15.94
C SER A 309 28.02 -6.95 -16.23
N LEU A 310 27.56 -6.82 -17.46
CA LEU A 310 26.39 -7.51 -17.98
C LEU A 310 26.83 -8.45 -19.09
N GLU A 311 26.27 -9.65 -19.10
CA GLU A 311 26.52 -10.64 -20.14
C GLU A 311 25.20 -10.92 -20.85
N SER A 312 25.17 -10.63 -22.15
CA SER A 312 24.06 -10.90 -23.06
C SER A 312 24.56 -11.84 -24.17
N ILE A 313 23.66 -12.38 -25.00
CA ILE A 313 24.04 -13.33 -26.06
C ILE A 313 25.00 -12.65 -27.04
N GLY A 314 26.29 -12.99 -26.95
CA GLY A 314 27.34 -12.48 -27.85
C GLY A 314 27.89 -11.08 -27.52
N SER A 315 27.50 -10.47 -26.40
CA SER A 315 28.05 -9.19 -25.96
C SER A 315 28.28 -9.15 -24.46
N VAL A 316 29.35 -8.47 -24.05
CA VAL A 316 29.65 -8.17 -22.65
C VAL A 316 29.78 -6.67 -22.52
N CYS A 317 29.02 -6.08 -21.62
CA CYS A 317 29.16 -4.67 -21.25
C CYS A 317 29.92 -4.60 -19.93
N HIS A 318 30.94 -3.74 -19.86
CA HIS A 318 31.69 -3.45 -18.65
C HIS A 318 31.58 -1.97 -18.34
N ILE A 319 31.16 -1.66 -17.12
CA ILE A 319 31.12 -0.29 -16.59
C ILE A 319 32.01 -0.25 -15.37
N ASP A 320 33.08 0.54 -15.48
CA ASP A 320 34.03 0.77 -14.38
C ASP A 320 33.63 2.05 -13.65
N LEU A 321 33.32 1.93 -12.37
CA LEU A 321 33.11 3.09 -11.53
C LEU A 321 34.47 3.74 -11.20
N PRO A 322 34.52 5.08 -11.09
CA PRO A 322 35.72 5.73 -10.59
C PRO A 322 36.07 5.18 -9.21
N HIS A 323 37.34 5.22 -8.81
CA HIS A 323 37.77 4.80 -7.46
C HIS A 323 37.94 5.99 -6.52
N ASP A 324 38.39 7.12 -7.08
CA ASP A 324 38.70 8.34 -6.33
C ASP A 324 38.04 9.52 -7.07
N ASN A 325 36.86 9.90 -6.58
CA ASN A 325 36.05 11.01 -7.08
C ASN A 325 35.14 11.49 -5.93
N ASP A 326 34.73 12.75 -5.96
CA ASP A 326 33.85 13.40 -4.98
C ASP A 326 32.49 12.71 -4.81
N LEU A 327 32.10 11.85 -5.76
CA LEU A 327 30.88 11.04 -5.70
C LEU A 327 31.03 9.76 -4.88
N ILE A 328 32.22 9.46 -4.36
CA ILE A 328 32.53 8.26 -3.56
C ILE A 328 33.02 8.69 -2.19
N ASP A 329 32.19 8.45 -1.17
CA ASP A 329 32.49 8.79 0.22
C ASP A 329 33.39 7.75 0.89
N THR A 330 33.31 6.48 0.48
CA THR A 330 34.06 5.39 1.10
C THR A 330 34.29 4.30 0.08
N PHE A 331 35.54 3.86 -0.04
CA PHE A 331 35.91 2.68 -0.82
C PHE A 331 36.79 1.77 0.05
N GLN A 332 36.21 0.71 0.59
CA GLN A 332 36.86 -0.25 1.49
C GLN A 332 36.76 -1.65 0.88
N CYS A 333 37.80 -2.04 0.15
CA CYS A 333 37.91 -3.38 -0.43
C CYS A 333 39.27 -3.97 -0.04
N THR A 334 39.27 -5.10 0.67
CA THR A 334 40.52 -5.79 1.07
C THR A 334 40.87 -6.94 0.13
N THR A 335 39.87 -7.52 -0.55
CA THR A 335 40.04 -8.68 -1.42
C THR A 335 39.20 -8.52 -2.69
N THR A 336 39.71 -9.07 -3.80
CA THR A 336 38.95 -9.12 -5.05
C THR A 336 37.84 -10.14 -4.95
N VAL A 337 36.59 -9.68 -5.02
CA VAL A 337 35.39 -10.54 -5.02
C VAL A 337 34.57 -10.23 -6.27
N THR A 338 34.26 -11.27 -7.04
CA THR A 338 33.29 -11.19 -8.13
C THR A 338 32.06 -12.03 -7.77
N SER A 339 30.89 -11.40 -7.74
CA SER A 339 29.63 -12.05 -7.44
C SER A 339 28.63 -11.80 -8.56
N THR A 340 27.89 -12.85 -8.93
CA THR A 340 26.84 -12.78 -9.96
C THR A 340 25.48 -12.73 -9.28
N PHE A 341 24.60 -11.85 -9.73
CA PHE A 341 23.24 -11.71 -9.25
C PHE A 341 22.27 -11.77 -10.43
N LYS A 342 21.04 -12.21 -10.19
CA LYS A 342 20.00 -12.02 -11.20
C LYS A 342 19.62 -10.55 -11.27
N LEU A 343 19.63 -9.98 -12.47
CA LEU A 343 19.31 -8.58 -12.69
C LEU A 343 17.87 -8.26 -12.27
N GLU A 344 16.95 -9.24 -12.34
CA GLU A 344 15.56 -9.12 -11.87
C GLU A 344 15.45 -8.75 -10.38
N TYR A 345 16.41 -9.14 -9.54
CA TYR A 345 16.44 -8.81 -8.11
C TYR A 345 17.25 -7.54 -7.81
N ILE A 346 18.11 -7.09 -8.72
CA ILE A 346 18.83 -5.82 -8.59
C ILE A 346 17.93 -4.64 -9.01
N LYS A 347 17.11 -4.82 -10.06
CA LYS A 347 16.22 -3.78 -10.58
C LYS A 347 15.32 -3.13 -9.52
N PRO A 348 14.62 -3.87 -8.63
CA PRO A 348 13.79 -3.25 -7.60
C PRO A 348 14.62 -2.45 -6.59
N ALA A 349 15.82 -2.92 -6.24
CA ALA A 349 16.72 -2.18 -5.35
C ALA A 349 17.10 -0.81 -5.94
N MET A 350 17.11 -0.65 -7.26
CA MET A 350 17.43 0.62 -7.91
C MET A 350 16.30 1.65 -7.82
N LYS A 351 15.05 1.25 -7.50
CA LYS A 351 13.94 2.20 -7.29
C LYS A 351 14.25 3.20 -6.17
N ALA A 352 14.96 2.77 -5.13
CA ALA A 352 15.34 3.61 -4.00
C ALA A 352 16.31 4.74 -4.37
N LEU A 353 16.97 4.66 -5.54
CA LEU A 353 17.86 5.73 -5.99
C LEU A 353 17.09 7.04 -6.18
N SER A 354 15.81 7.01 -6.56
CA SER A 354 15.06 8.25 -6.83
C SER A 354 14.94 9.16 -5.61
N CYS A 355 14.80 8.57 -4.42
CA CYS A 355 14.58 9.31 -3.16
C CYS A 355 15.81 9.35 -2.23
N ALA A 356 16.79 8.46 -2.42
CA ALA A 356 17.98 8.41 -1.57
C ALA A 356 19.08 9.39 -2.02
N SER A 357 19.81 9.90 -1.03
CA SER A 357 20.99 10.77 -1.25
C SER A 357 22.29 9.96 -1.37
N LYS A 358 22.44 8.93 -0.53
CA LYS A 358 23.61 8.04 -0.50
C LYS A 358 23.18 6.59 -0.50
N VAL A 359 24.05 5.73 -1.05
CA VAL A 359 23.92 4.28 -0.97
C VAL A 359 25.22 3.65 -0.51
N SER A 360 25.12 2.76 0.47
CA SER A 360 26.20 1.87 0.91
C SER A 360 25.98 0.48 0.32
N LEU A 361 26.91 0.01 -0.50
CA LEU A 361 26.97 -1.35 -1.01
C LEU A 361 27.90 -2.17 -0.12
N ARG A 362 27.42 -3.31 0.38
CA ARG A 362 28.20 -4.24 1.21
C ARG A 362 28.05 -5.66 0.69
N THR A 363 29.14 -6.42 0.70
CA THR A 363 29.12 -7.86 0.39
C THR A 363 29.81 -8.66 1.48
N ASN A 364 29.42 -9.93 1.68
CA ASN A 364 30.12 -10.88 2.53
C ASN A 364 30.65 -12.10 1.76
N ASN A 365 31.37 -12.96 2.48
CA ASN A 365 31.89 -14.24 1.97
C ASN A 365 30.79 -15.25 1.63
N ALA A 366 29.58 -15.09 2.18
CA ALA A 366 28.43 -15.95 1.89
C ALA A 366 27.66 -15.51 0.63
N GLY A 367 28.17 -14.51 -0.11
CA GLY A 367 27.57 -14.01 -1.34
C GLY A 367 26.26 -13.24 -1.14
N LEU A 368 26.04 -12.66 0.04
CA LEU A 368 24.95 -11.74 0.28
C LEU A 368 25.38 -10.32 -0.10
N LEU A 369 24.59 -9.66 -0.94
CA LEU A 369 24.73 -8.25 -1.27
C LEU A 369 23.71 -7.44 -0.49
N CYS A 370 24.15 -6.34 0.12
CA CYS A 370 23.27 -5.35 0.73
C CYS A 370 23.46 -3.98 0.10
N PHE A 371 22.35 -3.38 -0.30
CA PHE A 371 22.24 -1.94 -0.52
C PHE A 371 21.59 -1.32 0.71
N GLN A 372 22.23 -0.32 1.31
CA GLN A 372 21.63 0.49 2.36
C GLN A 372 21.56 1.93 1.87
N TYR A 373 20.35 2.42 1.68
CA TYR A 373 20.04 3.75 1.19
C TYR A 373 19.75 4.70 2.35
N MET A 374 20.31 5.90 2.28
CA MET A 374 20.05 6.99 3.22
C MET A 374 19.14 8.03 2.56
N ILE A 375 17.93 8.19 3.10
CA ILE A 375 16.94 9.15 2.64
C ILE A 375 16.85 10.25 3.70
N LYS A 376 17.07 11.50 3.31
CA LYS A 376 16.97 12.65 4.21
C LYS A 376 15.65 13.36 4.00
N THR A 377 14.96 13.68 5.09
CA THR A 377 13.77 14.53 5.03
C THR A 377 14.16 16.01 5.03
N GLU A 378 13.26 16.86 4.56
CA GLU A 378 13.46 18.32 4.58
C GLU A 378 13.68 18.85 6.01
N ASN A 379 13.07 18.18 6.99
CA ASN A 379 13.18 18.53 8.41
C ASN A 379 14.45 17.97 9.08
N GLY A 380 15.34 17.34 8.31
CA GLY A 380 16.63 16.80 8.79
C GLY A 380 16.56 15.39 9.39
N ASN A 381 15.38 14.75 9.44
CA ASN A 381 15.29 13.34 9.81
C ASN A 381 15.93 12.46 8.74
N THR A 382 16.34 11.25 9.13
CA THR A 382 16.94 10.29 8.20
C THR A 382 16.16 8.97 8.26
N CYS A 383 15.60 8.59 7.12
CA CYS A 383 15.03 7.26 6.91
C CYS A 383 16.08 6.35 6.25
N TYR A 384 15.93 5.06 6.44
CA TYR A 384 16.81 4.06 5.83
C TYR A 384 16.01 3.05 5.04
N MET A 385 16.57 2.61 3.93
CA MET A 385 16.06 1.46 3.20
C MET A 385 17.17 0.46 2.96
N GLU A 386 16.91 -0.80 3.24
CA GLU A 386 17.86 -1.89 3.01
C GLU A 386 17.30 -2.85 1.97
N TYR A 387 18.15 -3.30 1.06
CA TYR A 387 17.88 -4.42 0.17
C TYR A 387 18.96 -5.45 0.35
N TYR A 388 18.56 -6.69 0.57
CA TYR A 388 19.40 -7.86 0.62
C TYR A 388 19.11 -8.72 -0.61
N VAL A 389 20.16 -9.13 -1.32
CA VAL A 389 20.06 -9.96 -2.53
C VAL A 389 21.10 -11.08 -2.45
N ARG A 390 20.65 -12.34 -2.54
CA ARG A 390 21.56 -13.49 -2.60
C ARG A 390 22.20 -13.61 -3.98
N PHE A 391 23.48 -13.95 -3.99
CA PHE A 391 24.19 -14.32 -5.21
C PHE A 391 23.53 -15.52 -5.91
N PHE A 392 23.69 -15.52 -7.23
CA PHE A 392 23.25 -16.59 -8.09
C PHE A 392 24.40 -17.59 -8.29
N ILE A 393 24.16 -18.86 -7.96
CA ILE A 393 25.09 -19.96 -8.24
C ILE A 393 24.78 -20.47 -9.64
N ILE A 394 25.75 -20.33 -10.56
CA ILE A 394 25.71 -21.02 -11.86
C ILE A 394 26.21 -22.44 -11.59
N ASN A 395 25.28 -23.41 -11.59
CA ASN A 395 25.64 -24.83 -11.57
C ASN A 395 26.00 -25.33 -12.98
#